data_AF-A0A6B3ES14-F1
#
_entry.id   AF-A0A6B3ES14-F1
#
_cell.length_a   1.000
_cell.length_b   1.000
_cell.length_c   1.000
_cell.angle_alpha   90.00
_cell.angle_beta   90.00
_cell.angle_gamma   90.00
#
_symmetry.space_group_name_H-M   'P 1'
#
loop_
_entity.id
_entity.type
_entity.pdbx_description
1 polymer ?
#
loop_
_entity_poly.entity_id
_entity_poly.type
_entity_poly.pdbx_seq_one_letter_code
_entity_poly.pdbx_strand_id
1 'polypeptide(L)' 'LAGVDGIGELLDDEGKKAHGIDHARAGELVAVAAPGHWFTYYYWLDEARAPDFAQLVEIHRKPGYDPVELFMDP' A
#
# COMPACT_ATOMS: atom_id res chain seq x y z
N LEU A 1 10.27 -0.57 -10.37
CA LEU A 1 9.13 -1.31 -9.80
C LEU A 1 8.64 -2.44 -10.71
N ALA A 2 8.82 -2.36 -12.03
CA ALA A 2 8.57 -3.51 -12.90
C ALA A 2 9.40 -4.73 -12.45
N GLY A 3 8.76 -5.90 -12.35
CA GLY A 3 9.39 -7.16 -11.95
C GLY A 3 9.56 -7.38 -10.45
N VAL A 4 8.95 -6.53 -9.60
CA VAL A 4 8.88 -6.76 -8.15
C VAL A 4 7.73 -7.72 -7.85
N ASP A 5 8.02 -8.81 -7.14
CA ASP A 5 7.02 -9.78 -6.71
C ASP A 5 5.90 -9.11 -5.89
N GLY A 6 4.65 -9.50 -6.16
CA GLY A 6 3.46 -8.93 -5.53
C GLY A 6 2.90 -7.69 -6.21
N ILE A 7 3.62 -7.05 -7.14
CA ILE A 7 3.05 -6.03 -8.03
C ILE A 7 2.44 -6.72 -9.26
N GLY A 8 1.14 -6.57 -9.46
CA GLY A 8 0.42 -7.10 -10.61
C GLY A 8 0.52 -6.18 -11.83
N GLU A 9 0.28 -4.88 -11.62
CA GLU A 9 0.31 -3.88 -12.69
C GLU A 9 0.97 -2.59 -12.19
N LEU A 10 1.70 -1.91 -13.06
CA LEU A 10 2.25 -0.58 -12.80
C LEU A 10 1.72 0.37 -13.89
N LEU A 11 0.90 1.33 -13.47
CA LEU A 11 0.28 2.32 -14.34
C LEU A 11 1.14 3.56 -14.39
N ASP A 12 1.73 3.82 -15.55
CA ASP A 12 2.32 5.10 -15.93
C ASP A 12 1.24 6.07 -16.44
N ASP A 13 1.63 7.17 -17.09
CA ASP A 13 0.68 8.16 -17.59
C ASP A 13 -0.35 7.58 -18.58
N GLU A 14 0.07 6.70 -19.48
CA GLU A 14 -0.85 6.07 -20.44
C GLU A 14 -1.74 5.03 -19.75
N GLY A 15 -1.17 4.25 -18.82
CA GLY A 15 -1.94 3.32 -17.98
C GLY A 15 -3.02 4.05 -17.16
N LYS A 16 -2.66 5.13 -16.48
CA LYS A 16 -3.60 5.93 -15.68
C LYS A 16 -4.74 6.50 -16.54
N LYS A 17 -4.45 6.96 -17.76
CA LYS A 17 -5.47 7.43 -18.71
C LYS A 17 -6.40 6.31 -19.14
N ALA A 18 -5.86 5.16 -19.52
CA ALA A 18 -6.63 4.00 -19.96
C ALA A 18 -7.60 3.50 -18.88
N HIS A 19 -7.19 3.59 -17.60
CA HIS A 19 -8.00 3.24 -16.44
C HIS A 19 -8.88 4.39 -15.93
N GLY A 20 -8.84 5.58 -16.55
CA GLY A 20 -9.68 6.72 -16.17
C GLY A 20 -9.33 7.37 -14.83
N ILE A 21 -8.08 7.19 -14.37
CA ILE A 21 -7.58 7.68 -13.06
C ILE A 21 -6.45 8.72 -13.19
N ASP A 22 -6.20 9.21 -14.41
CA ASP A 22 -5.25 10.29 -14.68
C ASP A 22 -5.78 11.63 -14.13
N HIS A 23 -5.48 11.90 -12.86
CA HIS A 23 -5.87 13.11 -12.15
C HIS A 23 -4.63 13.79 -11.57
N ALA A 24 -4.64 15.12 -11.47
CA ALA A 24 -3.56 15.91 -10.87
C ALA A 24 -3.24 15.59 -9.38
N ARG A 25 -3.98 14.67 -8.76
CA ARG A 25 -3.79 14.18 -7.38
C ARG A 25 -3.33 12.72 -7.35
N ALA A 26 -3.25 12.06 -8.51
CA ALA A 26 -2.63 10.76 -8.63
C ALA A 26 -1.11 10.92 -8.52
N GLY A 27 -0.44 9.87 -8.04
CA GLY A 27 1.02 9.81 -8.06
C GLY A 27 1.58 9.76 -9.48
N GLU A 28 2.89 9.92 -9.59
CA GLU A 28 3.61 9.71 -10.85
C GLU A 28 3.33 8.32 -11.42
N LEU A 29 3.27 7.31 -10.55
CA LEU A 29 2.87 5.95 -10.85
C LEU A 29 1.75 5.48 -9.92
N VAL A 30 0.90 4.58 -10.41
CA VAL A 30 -0.05 3.82 -9.58
C VAL A 30 0.30 2.34 -9.69
N ALA A 31 0.55 1.69 -8.56
CA ALA A 31 0.79 0.25 -8.52
C ALA A 31 -0.49 -0.49 -8.09
N VAL A 32 -0.79 -1.58 -8.79
CA VAL A 32 -1.89 -2.49 -8.45
C VAL A 32 -1.26 -3.78 -7.92
N ALA A 33 -1.69 -4.20 -6.73
CA ALA A 33 -1.21 -5.44 -6.13
C ALA A 33 -1.70 -6.65 -6.94
N ALA A 34 -0.86 -7.68 -7.06
CA ALA A 34 -1.28 -8.96 -7.61
C ALA A 34 -2.36 -9.60 -6.72
N PRO A 35 -3.19 -10.51 -7.26
CA PRO A 35 -4.15 -11.25 -6.45
C PRO A 35 -3.49 -11.89 -5.21
N GLY A 36 -4.13 -11.75 -4.05
CA GLY A 36 -3.60 -12.25 -2.77
C GLY A 36 -2.51 -11.40 -2.12
N HIS A 37 -2.17 -10.24 -2.69
CA HIS A 37 -1.17 -9.32 -2.14
C HIS A 37 -1.81 -7.97 -1.79
N TRP A 38 -1.18 -7.22 -0.89
CA TRP A 38 -1.53 -5.83 -0.56
C TRP A 38 -0.28 -5.01 -0.27
N PHE A 39 -0.41 -3.69 -0.28
CA PHE A 39 0.66 -2.79 0.11
C PHE A 39 0.52 -2.42 1.59
N THR A 40 1.55 -2.70 2.38
CA THR A 40 1.64 -2.33 3.80
C THR A 40 2.16 -0.91 3.96
N TYR A 41 1.70 -0.19 4.99
CA TYR A 41 2.08 1.21 5.25
C TYR A 41 2.95 1.36 6.49
N TYR A 42 4.02 0.58 6.59
CA TYR A 42 5.02 0.80 7.64
C TYR A 42 5.81 2.06 7.32
N TYR A 43 5.51 3.13 8.07
CA TYR A 43 6.21 4.42 8.00
C TYR A 43 7.47 4.44 8.90
N TRP A 44 7.87 3.27 9.40
CA TRP A 44 9.15 3.00 10.03
C TRP A 44 9.91 1.94 9.21
N LEU A 45 11.23 2.05 9.16
CA LEU A 45 12.09 1.10 8.45
C LEU A 45 12.77 0.09 9.38
N ASP A 46 12.67 0.32 10.70
CA ASP A 46 13.27 -0.49 11.75
C ASP A 46 12.17 -0.92 12.72
N GLU A 47 11.98 -2.22 12.85
CA GLU A 47 11.03 -2.88 13.76
C GLU A 47 11.19 -2.41 15.21
N ALA A 48 12.42 -2.11 15.66
CA ALA A 48 12.66 -1.60 17.02
C ALA A 48 12.04 -0.22 17.27
N ARG A 49 11.63 0.48 16.20
CA ARG A 49 10.93 1.76 16.25
C ARG A 49 9.44 1.64 15.92
N ALA A 50 8.92 0.43 15.77
CA ALA A 50 7.50 0.22 15.58
C ALA A 50 6.74 0.86 16.76
N PRO A 51 5.67 1.63 16.50
CA PRO A 51 4.86 2.19 17.55
C PRO A 51 4.16 1.08 18.36
N ASP A 52 3.78 1.39 19.60
CA ASP A 52 3.05 0.48 20.50
C ASP A 52 1.72 -0.02 19.92
N PHE A 53 1.14 0.72 18.98
CA PHE A 53 -0.10 0.38 18.27
C PHE A 53 0.11 -0.30 16.92
N ALA A 54 1.34 -0.69 16.55
CA ALA A 54 1.62 -1.25 15.21
C ALA A 54 0.71 -2.43 14.85
N GLN A 55 0.40 -3.28 15.82
CA GLN A 55 -0.43 -4.49 15.66
C GLN A 55 -1.91 -4.30 16.07
N LEU A 56 -2.33 -3.08 16.38
CA LEU A 56 -3.70 -2.78 16.83
C LEU A 56 -4.49 -2.08 15.71
N VAL A 57 -5.82 -2.21 15.75
CA VAL A 57 -6.73 -1.41 14.93
C VAL A 57 -6.80 0.00 15.52
N GLU A 58 -5.93 0.90 15.06
CA GLU A 58 -5.76 2.26 15.60
C GLU A 58 -5.80 3.31 14.49
N ILE A 59 -6.98 3.43 13.86
CA ILE A 59 -7.21 4.26 12.66
C ILE A 59 -6.91 5.76 12.85
N HIS A 60 -6.86 6.25 14.08
CA HIS A 60 -6.57 7.65 14.39
C HIS A 60 -5.08 7.94 14.54
N ARG A 61 -4.26 6.91 14.83
CA ARG A 61 -2.82 7.04 15.06
C ARG A 61 -1.99 6.54 13.88
N LYS A 62 -2.58 5.69 13.02
CA LYS A 62 -1.93 5.18 11.81
C LYS A 62 -2.14 6.13 10.63
N PRO A 63 -1.13 6.33 9.76
CA PRO A 63 -1.24 7.18 8.57
C PRO A 63 -2.09 6.55 7.46
N GLY A 64 -2.47 5.29 7.60
CA GLY A 64 -3.30 4.56 6.65
C GLY A 64 -3.83 3.27 7.26
N TYR A 65 -4.72 2.62 6.52
CA TYR A 65 -5.28 1.32 6.85
C TYR A 65 -4.38 0.20 6.31
N ASP A 66 -4.07 -0.80 7.13
CA ASP A 66 -3.37 -2.02 6.71
C ASP A 66 -4.29 -3.24 6.86
N PRO A 67 -4.59 -3.97 5.76
CA PRO A 67 -5.39 -5.19 5.82
C PRO A 67 -4.89 -6.24 6.81
N VAL A 68 -3.59 -6.24 7.15
CA VAL A 68 -3.01 -7.16 8.15
C VAL A 68 -3.72 -7.06 9.51
N GLU A 69 -4.29 -5.90 9.84
CA GLU A 69 -5.01 -5.66 11.11
C GLU A 69 -6.31 -6.46 11.24
N LEU A 70 -6.82 -7.02 10.14
CA LEU A 70 -8.00 -7.90 10.16
C LEU A 70 -7.66 -9.35 10.50
N PHE A 71 -6.38 -9.72 10.53
CA PHE A 71 -5.94 -11.07 10.85
C PHE A 71 -5.73 -11.18 12.36
N MET A 72 -6.41 -12.14 13.01
CA MET A 72 -6.34 -12.34 14.46
C MET A 72 -5.11 -13.12 14.92
N ASP A 73 -4.34 -13.65 13.97
CA ASP A 73 -3.06 -14.34 14.17
C ASP A 73 -2.20 -14.08 12.91
N PRO A 74 -1.68 -12.85 12.74
CA PRO A 74 -0.93 -12.44 11.55
C PRO A 74 0.48 -13.04 11.47
#